data_AF-A0A2E6LRF7-F1
#
_entry.id   AF-A0A2E6LRF7-F1
#
_cell.length_a   1.000
_cell.length_b   1.000
_cell.length_c   1.000
_cell.angle_alpha   90.00
_cell.angle_beta   90.00
_cell.angle_gamma   90.00
#
_symmetry.space_group_name_H-M   'P 1'
#
loop_
_entity.id
_entity.type
_entity.pdbx_description
1 polymer ?
#
loop_
_entity_poly.entity_id
_entity_poly.type
_entity_poly.pdbx_seq_one_letter_code
_entity_poly.pdbx_strand_id
1 'polypeptide(L)'
;MIVSNPKADDAVEAALQGSPGTPRQPSLDLDRHWRSPPDRVTLSPAYRQVDVDGAAVVEIALGDHRLRLDQPVLLEPEIVPKPWGREIWHTGIEARGESRVRTNAGTLPVSQYLTLAPQRLTGSLPLVLLKILDPRPEPVLGDLYFETHERKQEVYVVTHVDPEAWPDGRGRIRFGMNQALRARYGDDDRFRADYLEAVRRYERVRRAIDAGEAVPDGDEAARR
;
A
#
# COMPACT_ATOMS: atom_id res chain seq x y z
N MET A 1 -2.37 -0.90 9.40
CA MET A 1 -2.27 -2.08 10.30
C MET A 1 -1.17 -1.83 11.30
N ILE A 2 -1.45 -1.99 12.60
CA ILE A 2 -0.41 -2.06 13.63
C ILE A 2 -0.09 -3.54 13.77
N VAL A 3 1.13 -3.93 13.43
CA VAL A 3 1.62 -5.28 13.74
C VAL A 3 2.26 -5.16 15.12
N SER A 4 1.72 -5.85 16.11
CA SER A 4 2.31 -5.98 17.44
C SER A 4 2.29 -7.44 17.83
N ASN A 5 3.42 -7.96 18.28
CA ASN A 5 3.54 -9.32 18.76
C ASN A 5 4.65 -9.38 19.80
N PRO A 6 4.33 -9.10 21.08
CA PRO A 6 5.34 -9.05 22.14
C PRO A 6 6.18 -10.33 22.25
N LYS A 7 5.60 -11.50 21.95
CA LYS A 7 6.34 -12.78 21.95
C LYS A 7 7.44 -12.81 20.89
N ALA A 8 7.23 -12.17 19.75
CA ALA A 8 8.22 -12.07 18.69
C ALA A 8 9.36 -11.14 19.14
N ASP A 9 9.02 -9.97 19.67
CA ASP A 9 10.00 -8.99 20.15
C ASP A 9 10.82 -9.54 21.33
N ASP A 10 10.17 -10.19 22.30
CA ASP A 10 10.85 -10.88 23.42
C ASP A 10 11.80 -11.97 22.91
N ALA A 11 11.42 -12.72 21.87
CA ALA A 11 12.27 -13.75 21.29
C ALA A 11 13.48 -13.17 20.57
N VAL A 12 13.33 -12.00 19.92
CA VAL A 12 14.44 -11.26 19.31
C VAL A 12 15.42 -10.77 20.39
N GLU A 13 14.93 -10.13 21.44
CA GLU A 13 15.78 -9.66 22.55
C GLU A 13 16.47 -10.81 23.28
N ALA A 14 15.74 -11.90 23.55
CA ALA A 14 16.31 -13.09 24.16
C ALA A 14 17.34 -13.79 23.26
N ALA A 15 17.20 -13.71 21.94
CA ALA A 15 18.21 -14.21 21.01
C ALA A 15 19.49 -13.37 21.09
N LEU A 16 19.39 -12.04 21.13
CA LEU A 16 20.54 -11.13 21.24
C LEU A 16 21.27 -11.20 22.57
N GLN A 17 20.56 -11.53 23.65
CA GLN A 17 21.13 -11.63 25.00
C GLN A 17 21.60 -13.05 25.35
N GLY A 18 21.29 -14.04 24.50
CA GLY A 18 21.50 -15.45 24.79
C GLY A 18 22.93 -15.93 24.50
N SER A 19 23.35 -16.99 25.21
CA SER A 19 24.53 -17.76 24.81
C SER A 19 24.26 -18.49 23.49
N PRO A 20 25.22 -18.55 22.55
CA PRO A 20 25.05 -19.26 21.27
C PRO A 20 24.64 -20.73 21.50
N GLY A 21 23.51 -21.19 20.95
CA GLY A 21 23.24 -22.64 20.84
C GLY A 21 21.79 -23.13 20.91
N THR A 22 20.88 -22.45 21.62
CA THR A 22 19.47 -22.90 21.73
C THR A 22 18.51 -21.93 21.04
N PRO A 23 17.91 -22.29 19.89
CA PRO A 23 16.96 -21.43 19.20
C PRO A 23 15.72 -21.15 20.06
N ARG A 24 15.24 -19.90 20.06
CA ARG A 24 13.93 -19.55 20.64
C ARG A 24 12.85 -19.81 19.61
N GLN A 25 11.80 -20.55 19.98
CA GLN A 25 10.73 -20.92 19.06
C GLN A 25 9.35 -20.53 19.62
N PRO A 26 9.00 -19.23 19.62
CA PRO A 26 7.68 -18.81 20.05
C PRO A 26 6.62 -19.25 19.03
N SER A 27 5.39 -19.41 19.52
CA SER A 27 4.19 -19.49 18.67
C SER A 27 3.61 -18.09 18.51
N LEU A 28 3.52 -17.62 17.27
CA LEU A 28 3.07 -16.28 16.91
C LEU A 28 1.76 -16.36 16.14
N ASP A 29 0.72 -15.71 16.64
CA ASP A 29 -0.56 -15.67 15.95
C ASP A 29 -0.69 -14.40 15.10
N LEU A 30 -1.22 -14.55 13.89
CA LEU A 30 -1.51 -13.48 12.95
C LEU A 30 -2.97 -13.55 12.50
N ASP A 31 -3.76 -12.57 12.93
CA ASP A 31 -5.16 -12.42 12.53
C ASP A 31 -5.26 -11.59 11.24
N ARG A 32 -5.69 -12.22 10.14
CA ARG A 32 -5.78 -11.59 8.82
C ARG A 32 -7.18 -11.10 8.52
N HIS A 33 -7.64 -10.16 9.35
CA HIS A 33 -8.96 -9.53 9.25
C HIS A 33 -9.23 -8.82 7.92
N TRP A 34 -8.19 -8.49 7.15
CA TRP A 34 -8.32 -7.91 5.81
C TRP A 34 -8.69 -8.95 4.75
N ARG A 35 -8.56 -10.26 5.01
CA ARG A 35 -8.99 -11.30 4.07
C ARG A 35 -10.50 -11.46 4.09
N SER A 36 -11.03 -11.99 3.00
CA SER A 36 -12.44 -12.36 2.89
C SER A 36 -12.55 -13.80 2.36
N PRO A 37 -12.94 -14.78 3.22
CA PRO A 37 -13.24 -14.61 4.64
C PRO A 37 -11.98 -14.29 5.47
N PRO A 38 -12.13 -13.62 6.64
CA PRO A 38 -11.05 -13.46 7.60
C PRO A 38 -10.52 -14.82 8.06
N ASP A 39 -9.23 -14.89 8.34
CA ASP A 39 -8.62 -16.10 8.91
C ASP A 39 -7.48 -15.77 9.87
N ARG A 40 -6.90 -16.83 10.46
CA ARG A 40 -5.81 -16.75 11.42
C ARG A 40 -4.72 -17.74 11.05
N VAL A 41 -3.47 -17.32 11.16
CA VAL A 41 -2.30 -18.19 10.94
C VAL A 41 -1.42 -18.16 12.17
N THR A 42 -0.97 -19.34 12.61
CA THR A 42 0.06 -19.46 13.64
C THR A 42 1.40 -19.73 12.96
N LEU A 43 2.38 -18.88 13.23
CA LEU A 43 3.76 -19.00 12.76
C LEU A 43 4.60 -19.61 13.88
N SER A 44 5.56 -20.46 13.50
CA SER A 44 6.52 -21.08 14.43
C SER A 44 7.96 -20.79 14.01
N PRO A 45 8.39 -19.51 14.07
CA PRO A 45 9.76 -19.15 13.72
C PRO A 45 10.76 -19.61 14.78
N ALA A 46 12.01 -19.83 14.36
CA ALA A 46 13.14 -20.03 15.26
C ALA A 46 14.09 -18.83 15.18
N TYR A 47 14.40 -18.22 16.32
CA TYR A 47 15.31 -17.10 16.45
C TYR A 47 16.66 -17.59 16.96
N ARG A 48 17.73 -17.16 16.31
CA ARG A 48 19.10 -17.42 16.76
C ARG A 48 19.96 -16.18 16.56
N GLN A 49 20.89 -15.99 17.49
CA GLN A 49 22.00 -15.08 17.26
C GLN A 49 23.01 -15.75 16.34
N VAL A 50 23.50 -14.99 15.37
CA VAL A 50 24.64 -15.34 14.53
C VAL A 50 25.66 -14.21 14.60
N ASP A 51 26.94 -14.55 14.52
CA ASP A 51 28.02 -13.56 14.42
C ASP A 51 28.26 -13.27 12.94
N VAL A 52 28.26 -11.98 12.61
CA VAL A 52 28.55 -11.51 11.26
C VAL A 52 29.51 -10.35 11.37
N ASP A 53 30.73 -10.56 10.89
CA ASP A 53 31.80 -9.57 10.92
C ASP A 53 32.04 -9.00 12.34
N GLY A 54 31.89 -9.84 13.37
CA GLY A 54 32.05 -9.46 14.78
C GLY A 54 30.84 -8.74 15.39
N ALA A 55 29.73 -8.63 14.66
CA ALA A 55 28.47 -8.11 15.16
C ALA A 55 27.46 -9.23 15.44
N ALA A 56 26.83 -9.18 16.62
CA ALA A 56 25.73 -10.07 16.98
C ALA A 56 24.46 -9.65 16.23
N VAL A 57 23.94 -10.52 15.36
CA VAL A 57 22.73 -10.27 14.60
C VAL A 57 21.71 -11.39 14.81
N VAL A 58 20.43 -11.07 14.65
CA VAL A 58 19.36 -12.09 14.75
C VAL A 58 19.03 -12.61 13.37
N GLU A 59 19.18 -13.92 13.22
CA GLU A 59 18.62 -14.67 12.11
C GLU A 59 17.32 -15.35 12.56
N ILE A 60 16.29 -15.24 11.72
CA ILE A 60 14.98 -15.84 11.91
C ILE A 60 14.76 -16.90 10.84
N ALA A 61 14.43 -18.11 11.27
CA ALA A 61 14.03 -19.22 10.44
C ALA A 61 12.51 -19.41 10.51
N LEU A 62 11.80 -19.37 9.39
CA LEU A 62 10.37 -19.71 9.30
C LEU A 62 10.18 -20.73 8.17
N GLY A 63 10.04 -22.01 8.53
CA GLY A 63 10.14 -23.09 7.55
C GLY A 63 11.52 -23.07 6.86
N ASP A 64 11.52 -23.02 5.53
CA ASP A 64 12.75 -22.94 4.71
C ASP A 64 13.27 -21.50 4.55
N HIS A 65 12.47 -20.51 4.92
CA HIS A 65 12.86 -19.11 4.86
C HIS A 65 13.86 -18.78 5.96
N ARG A 66 14.89 -18.01 5.60
CA ARG A 66 15.91 -17.45 6.48
C ARG A 66 15.97 -15.95 6.25
N LEU A 67 15.90 -15.20 7.33
CA LEU A 67 15.83 -13.74 7.32
C LEU A 67 16.81 -13.18 8.34
N ARG A 68 17.47 -12.08 7.99
CA ARG A 68 18.33 -11.33 8.88
C ARG A 68 17.74 -9.95 9.13
N LEU A 69 17.59 -9.59 10.41
CA LEU A 69 16.96 -8.31 10.78
C LEU A 69 17.85 -7.09 10.55
N ASP A 70 19.13 -7.29 10.27
CA ASP A 70 20.10 -6.22 9.97
C ASP A 70 20.34 -6.02 8.48
N GLN A 71 19.66 -6.79 7.62
CA GLN A 71 19.79 -6.70 6.18
C GLN A 71 18.52 -6.12 5.54
N PRO A 72 18.66 -5.31 4.47
CA PRO A 72 17.51 -4.89 3.69
C PRO A 72 16.86 -6.12 3.05
N VAL A 73 15.54 -6.09 2.96
CA VAL A 73 14.78 -7.11 2.23
C VAL A 73 14.25 -6.54 0.92
N LEU A 74 14.18 -7.39 -0.10
CA LEU A 74 13.57 -7.01 -1.36
C LEU A 74 12.06 -7.20 -1.27
N LEU A 75 11.31 -6.11 -1.45
CA LEU A 75 9.86 -6.14 -1.57
C LEU A 75 9.46 -6.58 -2.98
N GLU A 76 8.58 -7.55 -3.07
CA GLU A 76 7.88 -7.91 -4.29
C GLU A 76 6.48 -7.28 -4.26
N PRO A 77 6.19 -6.37 -5.19
CA PRO A 77 4.94 -5.65 -5.18
C PRO A 77 3.77 -6.51 -5.63
N GLU A 78 2.58 -6.14 -5.15
CA GLU A 78 1.31 -6.66 -5.62
C GLU A 78 0.74 -5.71 -6.69
N ILE A 79 0.30 -6.25 -7.83
CA ILE A 79 -0.26 -5.46 -8.93
C ILE A 79 -1.78 -5.52 -8.86
N VAL A 80 -2.42 -4.37 -8.61
CA VAL A 80 -3.87 -4.25 -8.56
C VAL A 80 -4.37 -3.59 -9.85
N PRO A 81 -5.05 -4.33 -10.74
CA PRO A 81 -5.54 -3.78 -11.99
C PRO A 81 -6.63 -2.72 -11.77
N LYS A 82 -6.64 -1.72 -12.64
CA LYS A 82 -7.64 -0.64 -12.66
C LYS A 82 -8.09 -0.37 -14.10
N PRO A 83 -9.32 0.14 -14.31
CA PRO A 83 -9.71 0.58 -15.64
C PRO A 83 -8.74 1.61 -16.25
N TRP A 84 -8.25 2.55 -15.43
CA TRP A 84 -7.29 3.58 -15.85
C TRP A 84 -5.83 3.12 -15.92
N GLY A 85 -5.50 1.87 -15.59
CA GLY A 85 -4.11 1.39 -15.51
C GLY A 85 -3.91 0.37 -14.41
N ARG A 86 -3.00 0.64 -13.48
CA ARG A 86 -2.76 -0.23 -12.32
C ARG A 86 -2.21 0.53 -11.13
N GLU A 87 -2.44 -0.03 -9.95
CA GLU A 87 -1.66 0.30 -8.75
C GLU A 87 -0.61 -0.79 -8.53
N ILE A 88 0.61 -0.40 -8.19
CA ILE A 88 1.71 -1.32 -7.85
C ILE A 88 2.02 -1.09 -6.37
N TRP A 89 1.62 -2.02 -5.51
CA TRP A 89 1.72 -1.89 -4.05
C TRP A 89 2.99 -2.56 -3.53
N HIS A 90 3.88 -1.81 -2.88
CA HIS A 90 5.10 -2.35 -2.28
C HIS A 90 4.90 -2.83 -0.83
N THR A 91 3.96 -2.22 -0.11
CA THR A 91 3.65 -2.55 1.30
C THR A 91 2.15 -2.83 1.50
N GLY A 92 1.47 -3.28 0.45
CA GLY A 92 0.04 -3.59 0.45
C GLY A 92 -0.30 -4.76 1.36
N ILE A 93 -1.29 -4.55 2.23
CA ILE A 93 -1.92 -5.61 3.03
C ILE A 93 -3.42 -5.35 3.08
N GLU A 94 -4.14 -5.83 2.06
CA GLU A 94 -5.56 -5.53 1.84
C GLU A 94 -6.29 -6.76 1.31
N ALA A 95 -7.63 -6.76 1.36
CA ALA A 95 -8.46 -7.84 0.83
C ALA A 95 -8.17 -8.18 -0.64
N ARG A 96 -7.81 -7.16 -1.42
CA ARG A 96 -7.59 -7.25 -2.87
C ARG A 96 -6.20 -7.77 -3.24
N GLY A 97 -5.28 -7.85 -2.29
CA GLY A 97 -3.91 -8.23 -2.57
C GLY A 97 -2.95 -7.90 -1.43
N GLU A 98 -1.85 -8.64 -1.37
CA GLU A 98 -0.85 -8.52 -0.31
C GLU A 98 0.56 -8.63 -0.90
N SER A 99 1.37 -7.58 -0.68
CA SER A 99 2.77 -7.54 -1.11
C SER A 99 3.59 -8.61 -0.39
N ARG A 100 4.77 -8.92 -0.94
CA ARG A 100 5.61 -10.01 -0.43
C ARG A 100 7.04 -9.53 -0.19
N VAL A 101 7.77 -10.31 0.58
CA VAL A 101 9.20 -10.16 0.83
C VAL A 101 9.92 -11.35 0.20
N ARG A 102 10.92 -11.07 -0.65
CA ARG A 102 11.80 -12.12 -1.19
C ARG A 102 12.78 -12.58 -0.12
N THR A 103 12.96 -13.89 -0.08
CA THR A 103 13.85 -14.61 0.84
C THR A 103 14.72 -15.58 0.05
N ASN A 104 15.63 -16.27 0.74
CA ASN A 104 16.43 -17.37 0.17
C ASN A 104 15.58 -18.53 -0.40
N ALA A 105 14.37 -18.76 0.12
CA ALA A 105 13.52 -19.92 -0.20
C ALA A 105 12.23 -19.53 -0.94
N GLY A 106 12.24 -18.41 -1.66
CA GLY A 106 11.05 -17.86 -2.32
C GLY A 106 10.53 -16.65 -1.58
N THR A 107 9.22 -16.56 -1.32
CA THR A 107 8.58 -15.30 -0.90
C THR A 107 7.65 -15.48 0.28
N LEU A 108 7.67 -14.52 1.20
CA LEU A 108 6.78 -14.47 2.36
C LEU A 108 5.78 -13.31 2.22
N PRO A 109 4.51 -13.46 2.62
CA PRO A 109 3.59 -12.33 2.73
C PRO A 109 4.16 -11.27 3.67
N VAL A 110 4.05 -9.99 3.33
CA VAL A 110 4.63 -8.91 4.13
C VAL A 110 4.02 -8.87 5.54
N SER A 111 2.75 -9.26 5.72
CA SER A 111 2.15 -9.37 7.07
C SER A 111 2.86 -10.41 7.95
N GLN A 112 3.24 -11.55 7.38
CA GLN A 112 3.98 -12.58 8.11
C GLN A 112 5.38 -12.08 8.45
N TYR A 113 6.08 -11.46 7.48
CA TYR A 113 7.40 -10.87 7.72
C TYR A 113 7.39 -9.85 8.87
N LEU A 114 6.45 -8.90 8.84
CA LEU A 114 6.32 -7.88 9.89
C LEU A 114 6.00 -8.49 11.26
N THR A 115 5.28 -9.61 11.30
CA THR A 115 4.94 -10.33 12.55
C THR A 115 6.18 -10.91 13.23
N LEU A 116 7.27 -11.15 12.50
CA LEU A 116 8.47 -11.80 13.04
C LEU A 116 9.30 -10.90 13.96
N ALA A 117 9.25 -9.58 13.81
CA ALA A 117 9.96 -8.64 14.67
C ALA A 117 9.34 -7.23 14.61
N PRO A 118 8.08 -7.04 15.04
CA PRO A 118 7.35 -5.81 14.77
C PRO A 118 8.03 -4.55 15.33
N GLN A 119 8.58 -4.62 16.54
CA GLN A 119 9.27 -3.48 17.14
C GLN A 119 10.53 -3.09 16.34
N ARG A 120 11.30 -4.07 15.87
CA ARG A 120 12.53 -3.79 15.09
C ARG A 120 12.24 -3.35 13.66
N LEU A 121 11.18 -3.87 13.04
CA LEU A 121 10.86 -3.62 11.64
C LEU A 121 10.05 -2.33 11.44
N THR A 122 9.18 -1.97 12.37
CA THR A 122 8.30 -0.79 12.22
C THR A 122 8.32 0.16 13.40
N GLY A 123 9.05 -0.15 14.48
CA GLY A 123 8.92 0.59 15.74
C GLY A 123 7.52 0.48 16.35
N SER A 124 6.77 -0.58 16.02
CA SER A 124 5.34 -0.72 16.32
C SER A 124 4.44 0.40 15.77
N LEU A 125 4.93 1.17 14.79
CA LEU A 125 4.13 2.18 14.10
C LEU A 125 3.24 1.54 13.02
N PRO A 126 2.11 2.18 12.68
CA PRO A 126 1.29 1.74 11.56
C PRO A 126 2.09 1.72 10.26
N LEU A 127 1.97 0.63 9.50
CA LEU A 127 2.57 0.53 8.17
C LEU A 127 1.91 1.54 7.20
N VAL A 128 2.72 2.33 6.51
CA VAL A 128 2.28 3.19 5.41
C VAL A 128 2.12 2.35 4.15
N LEU A 129 1.01 2.50 3.43
CA LEU A 129 0.83 1.93 2.10
C LEU A 129 1.66 2.72 1.08
N LEU A 130 2.76 2.12 0.63
CA LEU A 130 3.60 2.61 -0.45
C LEU A 130 3.11 1.99 -1.76
N LYS A 131 2.76 2.84 -2.72
CA LYS A 131 2.31 2.42 -4.03
C LYS A 131 2.79 3.34 -5.15
N ILE A 132 2.96 2.77 -6.33
CA ILE A 132 3.08 3.50 -7.59
C ILE A 132 1.71 3.48 -8.26
N LEU A 133 1.29 4.64 -8.76
CA LEU A 133 0.13 4.77 -9.64
C LEU A 133 0.69 4.81 -11.06
N ASP A 134 0.31 3.81 -11.86
CA ASP A 134 0.84 3.59 -13.20
C ASP A 134 -0.32 3.68 -14.19
N PRO A 135 -0.72 4.92 -14.53
CA PRO A 135 -1.83 5.16 -15.44
C PRO A 135 -1.48 4.73 -16.86
N ARG A 136 -2.53 4.42 -17.61
CA ARG A 136 -2.46 4.25 -19.05
C ARG A 136 -1.95 5.52 -19.74
N PRO A 137 -1.08 5.43 -20.75
CA PRO A 137 -0.60 6.60 -21.48
C PRO A 137 -1.69 7.25 -22.35
N GLU A 138 -2.76 6.52 -22.69
CA GLU A 138 -3.83 7.04 -23.53
C GLU A 138 -4.62 8.17 -22.83
N PRO A 139 -4.78 9.34 -23.49
CA PRO A 139 -5.54 10.45 -22.93
C PRO A 139 -6.93 10.03 -22.51
N VAL A 140 -7.43 10.60 -21.40
CA VAL A 140 -8.73 10.29 -20.78
C VAL A 140 -8.79 8.91 -20.14
N LEU A 141 -8.30 7.84 -20.80
CA LEU A 141 -8.29 6.50 -20.22
C LEU A 141 -7.40 6.44 -18.98
N GLY A 142 -6.21 7.04 -19.03
CA GLY A 142 -5.27 7.13 -17.92
C GLY A 142 -5.66 8.09 -16.80
N ASP A 143 -6.71 8.88 -16.96
CA ASP A 143 -7.11 9.84 -15.93
C ASP A 143 -7.60 9.12 -14.67
N LEU A 144 -6.99 9.47 -13.53
CA LEU A 144 -7.41 8.95 -12.23
C LEU A 144 -8.75 9.58 -11.80
N TYR A 145 -9.43 8.90 -10.89
CA TYR A 145 -10.72 9.34 -10.39
C TYR A 145 -10.60 10.52 -9.42
N PHE A 146 -11.67 11.31 -9.33
CA PHE A 146 -11.83 12.22 -8.21
C PHE A 146 -12.09 11.42 -6.95
N GLU A 147 -11.21 11.59 -5.96
CA GLU A 147 -11.34 10.98 -4.66
C GLU A 147 -11.35 12.05 -3.57
N THR A 148 -12.16 11.81 -2.55
CA THR A 148 -12.13 12.58 -1.30
C THR A 148 -12.05 11.59 -0.15
N HIS A 149 -11.18 11.88 0.81
CA HIS A 149 -10.95 11.00 1.96
C HIS A 149 -11.17 11.78 3.25
N GLU A 150 -11.97 11.24 4.17
CA GLU A 150 -12.18 11.89 5.47
C GLU A 150 -11.01 11.71 6.42
N ARG A 151 -10.32 10.57 6.34
CA ARG A 151 -9.29 10.14 7.31
C ARG A 151 -7.98 9.68 6.69
N LYS A 152 -7.94 9.53 5.37
CA LYS A 152 -6.76 9.05 4.66
C LYS A 152 -5.92 10.25 4.26
N GLN A 153 -4.68 10.27 4.73
CA GLN A 153 -3.67 11.24 4.31
C GLN A 153 -2.74 10.57 3.32
N GLU A 154 -2.45 11.26 2.22
CA GLU A 154 -1.61 10.75 1.13
C GLU A 154 -0.59 11.81 0.74
N VAL A 155 0.60 11.34 0.34
CA VAL A 155 1.65 12.17 -0.22
C VAL A 155 1.96 11.61 -1.61
N TYR A 156 1.97 12.48 -2.61
CA TYR A 156 2.28 12.12 -3.98
C TYR A 156 3.65 12.65 -4.36
N VAL A 157 4.47 11.77 -4.93
CA VAL A 157 5.75 12.12 -5.55
C VAL A 157 5.64 11.75 -7.01
N VAL A 158 5.75 12.75 -7.89
CA VAL A 158 5.78 12.52 -9.34
C VAL A 158 7.18 12.05 -9.71
N THR A 159 7.29 10.81 -10.17
CA THR A 159 8.57 10.18 -10.54
C THR A 159 8.88 10.31 -12.02
N HIS A 160 7.85 10.39 -12.86
CA HIS A 160 7.98 10.46 -14.31
C HIS A 160 6.79 11.20 -14.94
N VAL A 161 7.05 11.88 -16.06
CA VAL A 161 6.01 12.39 -16.97
C VAL A 161 6.38 11.84 -18.34
N ASP A 162 5.52 10.99 -18.88
CA ASP A 162 5.73 10.34 -20.17
C ASP A 162 5.69 11.39 -21.30
N PRO A 163 6.79 11.61 -22.04
CA PRO A 163 6.85 12.60 -23.11
C PRO A 163 6.06 12.19 -24.37
N GLU A 164 5.72 10.91 -24.54
CA GLU A 164 4.86 10.47 -25.64
C GLU A 164 3.40 10.81 -25.35
N ALA A 165 2.96 10.59 -24.10
CA ALA A 165 1.62 10.94 -23.64
C ALA A 165 1.45 12.46 -23.39
N TRP A 166 2.51 13.12 -22.91
CA TRP A 166 2.55 14.56 -22.61
C TRP A 166 3.73 15.23 -23.34
N PRO A 167 3.60 15.54 -24.65
CA PRO A 167 4.68 16.12 -25.44
C PRO A 167 5.18 17.50 -24.96
N ASP A 168 4.35 18.22 -24.21
CA ASP A 168 4.74 19.50 -23.59
C ASP A 168 5.47 19.31 -22.25
N GLY A 169 5.61 18.06 -21.79
CA GLY A 169 6.22 17.69 -20.52
C GLY A 169 5.41 18.07 -19.29
N ARG A 170 4.10 18.35 -19.43
CA ARG A 170 3.28 18.90 -18.33
C ARG A 170 2.17 17.93 -17.89
N GLY A 171 2.42 17.24 -16.79
CA GLY A 171 1.36 16.58 -16.02
C GLY A 171 0.52 17.57 -15.21
N ARG A 172 -0.70 17.19 -14.83
CA ARG A 172 -1.58 17.99 -13.97
C ARG A 172 -2.15 17.15 -12.85
N ILE A 173 -2.25 17.75 -11.66
CA ILE A 173 -2.99 17.21 -10.51
C ILE A 173 -4.04 18.25 -10.13
N ARG A 174 -5.29 17.81 -9.99
CA ARG A 174 -6.37 18.64 -9.46
C ARG A 174 -6.42 18.45 -7.95
N PHE A 175 -6.24 19.52 -7.19
CA PHE A 175 -6.20 19.47 -5.74
C PHE A 175 -6.98 20.64 -5.12
N GLY A 176 -7.88 20.31 -4.19
CA GLY A 176 -8.72 21.28 -3.51
C GLY A 176 -9.91 21.79 -4.33
N MET A 177 -10.67 22.69 -3.72
CA MET A 177 -11.86 23.31 -4.34
C MET A 177 -11.55 24.71 -4.85
N ASN A 178 -12.16 25.09 -5.97
CA ASN A 178 -12.13 26.47 -6.45
C ASN A 178 -12.91 27.37 -5.48
N GLN A 179 -12.17 28.15 -4.68
CA GLN A 179 -12.75 29.00 -3.64
C GLN A 179 -13.62 30.13 -4.20
N ALA A 180 -13.31 30.64 -5.39
CA ALA A 180 -14.12 31.66 -6.05
C ALA A 180 -15.49 31.12 -6.52
N LEU A 181 -15.55 29.84 -6.91
CA LEU A 181 -16.81 29.17 -7.21
C LEU A 181 -17.58 28.85 -5.94
N ARG A 182 -16.90 28.32 -4.91
CA ARG A 182 -17.50 28.05 -3.58
C ARG A 182 -18.15 29.30 -2.98
N ALA A 183 -17.49 30.45 -3.08
CA ALA A 183 -18.00 31.73 -2.54
C ALA A 183 -19.28 32.24 -3.22
N ARG A 184 -19.70 31.67 -4.35
CA ARG A 184 -20.99 32.00 -5.00
C ARG A 184 -22.18 31.30 -4.35
N TYR A 185 -21.92 30.28 -3.53
CA TYR A 185 -22.95 29.57 -2.79
C TYR A 185 -23.28 30.29 -1.49
N GLY A 186 -24.56 30.31 -1.11
CA GLY A 186 -25.00 30.94 0.13
C GLY A 186 -24.56 30.19 1.39
N ASP A 187 -24.30 28.90 1.28
CA ASP A 187 -23.84 28.04 2.37
C ASP A 187 -23.13 26.78 1.82
N ASP A 188 -22.49 26.05 2.75
CA ASP A 188 -21.72 24.85 2.47
C ASP A 188 -22.57 23.66 2.01
N ASP A 189 -23.80 23.56 2.49
CA ASP A 189 -24.66 22.41 2.22
C ASP A 189 -25.20 22.47 0.80
N ARG A 190 -25.59 23.66 0.32
CA ARG A 190 -25.94 23.90 -1.09
C ARG A 190 -24.77 23.59 -2.01
N PHE A 191 -23.57 24.06 -1.67
CA PHE A 191 -22.38 23.74 -2.45
C PHE A 191 -22.13 22.21 -2.51
N ARG A 192 -22.21 21.52 -1.36
CA ARG A 192 -22.01 20.07 -1.29
C ARG A 192 -23.05 19.32 -2.12
N ALA A 193 -24.31 19.74 -2.08
CA ALA A 193 -25.39 19.13 -2.87
C ALA A 193 -25.12 19.24 -4.37
N ASP A 194 -24.82 20.44 -4.87
CA ASP A 194 -24.51 20.67 -6.29
C ASP A 194 -23.21 19.97 -6.72
N TYR A 195 -22.17 20.00 -5.86
CA TYR A 195 -20.92 19.30 -6.12
C TYR A 195 -21.14 17.79 -6.24
N LEU A 196 -21.97 17.21 -5.36
CA LEU A 196 -22.31 15.79 -5.42
C LEU A 196 -23.08 15.45 -6.71
N GLU A 197 -23.98 16.32 -7.18
CA GLU A 197 -24.66 16.13 -8.46
C GLU A 197 -23.66 16.13 -9.63
N ALA A 198 -22.72 17.09 -9.64
CA ALA A 198 -21.68 17.16 -10.65
C ALA A 198 -20.78 15.91 -10.64
N VAL A 199 -20.38 15.43 -9.46
CA VAL A 199 -19.61 14.18 -9.30
C VAL A 199 -20.39 12.98 -9.82
N ARG A 200 -21.69 12.87 -9.53
CA ARG A 200 -22.53 11.78 -10.03
C ARG A 200 -22.69 11.80 -11.56
N ARG A 201 -22.73 12.99 -12.17
CA ARG A 201 -22.72 13.13 -13.64
C ARG A 201 -21.39 12.66 -14.21
N TYR A 202 -20.28 13.11 -13.64
CA TYR A 202 -18.95 12.66 -14.03
C TYR A 202 -18.76 11.15 -13.85
N GLU A 203 -19.26 10.56 -12.76
CA GLU A 203 -19.18 9.12 -12.50
C GLU A 203 -19.83 8.29 -13.62
N ARG A 204 -20.98 8.73 -14.14
CA ARG A 204 -21.65 8.05 -15.27
C ARG A 204 -20.78 8.07 -16.52
N VAL A 205 -20.21 9.24 -16.85
CA VAL A 205 -19.28 9.39 -17.97
C VAL A 205 -18.06 8.49 -17.78
N ARG A 206 -17.47 8.48 -16.59
CA ARG A 206 -16.29 7.66 -16.30
C ARG A 206 -16.56 6.17 -16.39
N ARG A 207 -17.72 5.70 -15.91
CA ARG A 207 -18.12 4.29 -16.04
C ARG A 207 -18.29 3.86 -17.49
N ALA A 208 -18.88 4.70 -18.34
CA ALA A 208 -18.98 4.43 -19.77
C ALA A 208 -17.58 4.31 -20.40
N ILE A 209 -16.67 5.24 -20.09
CA ILE A 209 -15.26 5.19 -20.55
C ILE A 209 -14.58 3.90 -20.10
N ASP A 210 -14.71 3.53 -18.82
CA ASP A 210 -14.11 2.33 -18.24
C ASP A 210 -14.65 1.04 -18.86
N ALA A 211 -15.91 1.06 -19.33
CA ALA A 211 -16.55 -0.04 -20.05
C ALA A 211 -16.24 -0.04 -21.57
N GLY A 212 -15.55 0.99 -22.09
CA GLY A 212 -15.29 1.16 -23.51
C GLY A 212 -16.51 1.60 -24.33
N GLU A 213 -17.52 2.19 -23.67
CA GLU A 213 -18.75 2.66 -24.28
C GLU A 213 -18.61 4.10 -24.81
N ALA A 214 -19.47 4.48 -25.77
CA ALA A 214 -19.55 5.85 -26.25
C ALA A 214 -20.07 6.79 -25.16
N VAL A 215 -19.38 7.90 -24.93
CA VAL A 215 -19.81 8.94 -23.99
C VAL A 215 -20.78 9.89 -24.71
N PRO A 216 -21.95 10.22 -24.13
CA PRO A 216 -22.88 11.16 -24.73
C PRO A 216 -22.24 12.55 -24.98
N ASP A 217 -22.45 13.11 -26.17
CA ASP A 217 -22.05 14.48 -26.49
C ASP A 217 -22.85 15.50 -25.65
N GLY A 218 -22.16 16.45 -25.02
CA GLY A 218 -22.76 17.51 -24.20
C GLY A 218 -22.04 17.80 -22.87
N ASP A 219 -21.17 16.90 -22.41
CA ASP A 219 -20.37 17.06 -21.18
C ASP A 219 -18.91 17.46 -21.45
N GLU A 220 -18.63 18.18 -22.55
CA GLU A 220 -17.28 18.68 -22.87
C GLU A 220 -16.71 19.62 -21.79
N ALA A 221 -17.56 20.29 -21.02
CA ALA A 221 -17.15 21.10 -19.87
C ALA A 221 -16.53 20.27 -18.74
N ALA A 222 -16.77 18.95 -18.69
CA ALA A 222 -16.16 18.04 -17.72
C ALA A 222 -14.78 17.52 -18.17
N ARG A 223 -14.36 17.78 -19.43
CA ARG A 223 -13.07 17.36 -19.99
C ARG A 223 -11.92 18.35 -19.76
N ARG A 224 -12.15 19.53 -19.17
CA ARG A 224 -11.12 20.58 -18.96
C ARG A 224 -11.01 21.06 -17.53
#